data_AF-A0A349YIB8-F1
#
_entry.id   AF-A0A349YIB8-F1
#
_cell.length_a   1.000
_cell.length_b   1.000
_cell.length_c   1.000
_cell.angle_alpha   90.00
_cell.angle_beta   90.00
_cell.angle_gamma   90.00
#
_symmetry.space_group_name_H-M   'P 1'
#
loop_
_entity.id
_entity.type
_entity.pdbx_description
1 polymer ?
#
loop_
_entity_poly.entity_id
_entity_poly.type
_entity_poly.pdbx_seq_one_letter_code
_entity_poly.pdbx_strand_id
1 'polypeptide(L)'
;MYFKILFNDRLIDLLENPLYVKYQKANDVFLVCSLAEAEGVISSDGNTIWHVDTFPSMDTDIDSVTMERIDKYQFDQLKMLNMKTPEEIIDSYTLSLLEGGLL
;
A
#
# COMPACT_ATOMS: atom_id res chain seq x y z
N MET A 1 7.56 10.49 -4.57
CA MET A 1 7.05 9.41 -5.45
C MET A 1 5.90 8.72 -4.75
N TYR A 2 4.91 8.25 -5.49
CA TYR A 2 3.70 7.65 -4.93
C TYR A 2 3.60 6.20 -5.35
N PHE A 3 3.19 5.35 -4.44
CA PHE A 3 3.03 3.92 -4.68
C PHE A 3 1.75 3.42 -4.05
N LYS A 4 1.12 2.45 -4.69
CA LYS A 4 0.04 1.67 -4.11
C LYS A 4 0.54 0.28 -3.76
N ILE A 5 0.12 -0.21 -2.61
CA ILE A 5 0.41 -1.56 -2.13
C ILE A 5 -0.85 -2.40 -2.30
N LEU A 6 -0.72 -3.46 -3.10
CA LEU A 6 -1.78 -4.43 -3.31
C LEU A 6 -1.44 -5.74 -2.63
N PHE A 7 -2.37 -6.27 -1.87
CA PHE A 7 -2.29 -7.62 -1.32
C PHE A 7 -3.44 -8.43 -1.92
N ASN A 8 -3.13 -9.50 -2.66
CA ASN A 8 -4.13 -10.30 -3.38
C ASN A 8 -5.11 -9.44 -4.20
N ASP A 9 -4.58 -8.56 -5.06
CA ASP A 9 -5.34 -7.59 -5.88
C ASP A 9 -6.17 -6.55 -5.11
N ARG A 10 -6.08 -6.51 -3.78
CA ARG A 10 -6.75 -5.51 -2.95
C ARG A 10 -5.77 -4.42 -2.55
N LEU A 11 -6.15 -3.17 -2.79
CA LEU A 11 -5.42 -2.02 -2.29
C LEU A 11 -5.48 -2.01 -0.75
N ILE A 12 -4.34 -2.19 -0.10
CA ILE A 12 -4.24 -2.17 1.36
C ILE A 12 -3.59 -0.91 1.90
N ASP A 13 -2.73 -0.26 1.11
CA ASP A 13 -1.99 0.91 1.56
C ASP A 13 -1.52 1.79 0.40
N LEU A 14 -1.27 3.06 0.69
CA LEU A 14 -0.76 4.08 -0.22
C LEU A 14 0.48 4.73 0.38
N LEU A 15 1.63 4.55 -0.27
CA LEU A 15 2.90 5.06 0.21
C LEU A 15 3.29 6.34 -0.51
N GLU A 16 3.44 7.43 0.25
CA GLU A 16 4.12 8.65 -0.21
C GLU A 16 5.59 8.58 0.23
N ASN A 17 6.52 8.47 -0.73
CA ASN A 17 7.96 8.30 -0.49
C ASN A 17 8.27 7.04 0.36
N PRO A 18 8.04 5.83 -0.19
CA PRO A 18 8.22 4.57 0.53
C PRO A 18 9.64 4.44 1.08
N LEU A 19 9.73 3.96 2.32
CA LEU A 19 10.98 3.54 2.92
C LEU A 19 11.21 2.07 2.62
N TYR A 20 12.34 1.79 1.99
CA TYR A 20 12.76 0.43 1.67
C TYR A 20 13.59 -0.13 2.80
N VAL A 21 13.38 -1.41 3.08
CA VAL A 21 14.11 -2.14 4.13
C VAL A 21 14.70 -3.41 3.58
N LYS A 22 15.83 -3.81 4.15
CA LYS A 22 16.41 -5.13 3.97
C LYS A 22 16.37 -5.90 5.28
N TYR A 23 16.19 -7.21 5.18
CA TYR A 23 16.11 -8.08 6.32
C TYR A 23 17.51 -8.59 6.68
N GLN A 24 17.94 -8.33 7.91
CA GLN A 24 19.22 -8.79 8.41
C GLN A 24 19.04 -10.02 9.30
N LYS A 25 19.14 -11.21 8.70
CA LYS A 25 19.08 -12.52 9.40
C LYS A 25 20.04 -12.65 10.58
N ALA A 26 21.16 -11.93 10.58
CA ALA A 26 22.16 -12.01 11.65
C ALA A 26 21.66 -11.48 13.00
N ASN A 27 20.79 -10.46 12.99
CA ASN A 27 20.25 -9.84 14.19
C ASN A 27 18.72 -9.90 14.25
N ASP A 28 18.07 -10.50 13.24
CA ASP A 28 16.62 -10.56 13.09
C ASP A 28 15.98 -9.16 13.09
N VAL A 29 16.57 -8.23 12.33
CA VAL A 29 16.12 -6.83 12.25
C VAL A 29 16.00 -6.34 10.82
N PHE A 30 15.12 -5.35 10.61
CA PHE A 30 14.98 -4.64 9.35
C PHE A 30 15.80 -3.36 9.37
N LEU A 31 16.59 -3.14 8.32
CA LEU A 31 17.40 -1.95 8.15
C LEU A 31 16.93 -1.16 6.94
N VAL A 32 16.75 0.14 7.10
CA VAL A 32 16.44 1.04 5.97
C VAL A 32 17.60 1.00 4.98
N CYS A 33 17.29 0.78 3.70
CA CYS A 33 18.28 0.59 2.66
C CYS A 33 17.84 1.26 1.34
N SER A 34 18.72 1.20 0.34
CA SER A 34 18.43 1.68 -1.00
C SER A 34 17.60 0.65 -1.78
N LEU A 35 16.82 1.11 -2.76
CA LEU A 35 16.00 0.25 -3.63
C LEU A 35 16.74 -0.95 -4.25
N ALA A 36 18.04 -0.82 -4.53
CA ALA A 36 18.85 -1.89 -5.14
C ALA A 36 19.07 -3.11 -4.23
N GLU A 37 19.03 -2.92 -2.91
CA GLU A 37 19.16 -3.99 -1.91
C GLU A 37 17.87 -4.17 -1.11
N ALA A 38 16.79 -3.54 -1.54
CA ALA A 38 15.52 -3.59 -0.87
C ALA A 38 14.94 -4.99 -0.99
N GLU A 39 14.44 -5.48 0.13
CA GLU A 39 13.72 -6.74 0.19
C GLU A 39 12.26 -6.52 0.61
N GLY A 40 11.95 -5.37 1.22
CA GLY A 40 10.60 -5.02 1.62
C GLY A 40 10.39 -3.52 1.74
N VAL A 41 9.16 -3.14 2.08
CA VAL A 41 8.74 -1.76 2.29
C VAL A 41 8.00 -1.60 3.60
N ILE A 42 8.13 -0.43 4.20
CA ILE A 42 7.38 -0.06 5.39
C ILE A 42 6.03 0.53 4.96
N SER A 43 4.96 0.11 5.64
CA SER A 43 3.63 0.73 5.57
C SER A 43 3.66 2.25 5.83
N SER A 44 2.61 2.95 5.38
CA SER A 44 2.49 4.40 5.59
C SER A 44 2.44 4.78 7.07
N ASP A 45 1.88 3.89 7.90
CA ASP A 45 1.80 4.04 9.36
C ASP A 45 3.11 3.71 10.10
N GLY A 46 4.11 3.15 9.41
CA GLY A 46 5.40 2.80 10.02
C GLY A 46 5.39 1.56 10.92
N ASN A 47 4.24 0.88 11.06
CA ASN A 47 4.05 -0.18 12.04
C ASN A 47 4.16 -1.59 11.45
N THR A 48 3.96 -1.72 10.14
CA THR A 48 3.98 -3.00 9.42
C THR A 48 5.01 -2.96 8.30
N ILE A 49 5.70 -4.08 8.09
CA ILE A 49 6.65 -4.28 7.00
C ILE A 49 6.08 -5.35 6.07
N TRP A 50 6.12 -5.08 4.78
CA TRP A 50 5.64 -5.99 3.75
C TRP A 50 6.78 -6.38 2.81
N HIS A 51 6.82 -7.65 2.41
CA HIS A 51 7.74 -8.11 1.39
C HIS A 51 7.16 -7.78 0.01
N VAL A 52 7.93 -7.15 -0.89
CA VAL A 52 7.43 -6.87 -2.25
C VAL A 52 7.83 -8.00 -3.17
N ASP A 53 6.88 -8.58 -3.91
CA ASP A 53 7.10 -9.71 -4.83
C ASP A 53 8.20 -9.44 -5.87
N THR A 54 8.38 -8.18 -6.27
CA THR A 54 9.43 -7.74 -7.20
C THR A 54 10.85 -7.85 -6.63
N PHE A 55 11.00 -7.95 -5.31
CA PHE A 55 12.29 -8.09 -4.63
C PHE A 55 12.72 -9.55 -4.50
N PRO A 56 14.02 -9.81 -4.31
CA PRO A 56 14.49 -11.17 -4.05
C PRO A 56 13.78 -11.79 -2.85
N SER A 57 13.43 -13.07 -3.00
CA SER A 57 12.67 -13.85 -2.01
C SER A 57 13.33 -13.80 -0.64
N MET A 58 12.60 -13.34 0.37
CA MET A 58 13.03 -13.42 1.76
C MET A 58 12.78 -14.83 2.31
N ASP A 59 13.73 -15.37 3.07
CA ASP A 59 13.57 -16.59 3.89
C ASP A 59 12.75 -16.31 5.18
N THR A 60 11.64 -15.57 5.07
CA THR A 60 10.81 -15.18 6.21
C THR A 60 9.33 -15.37 5.90
N ASP A 61 8.53 -15.67 6.94
CA ASP A 61 7.07 -15.87 6.89
C ASP A 61 6.33 -14.52 6.84
N ILE A 62 6.69 -13.66 5.89
CA ILE A 62 6.09 -12.33 5.70
C ILE A 62 5.22 -12.38 4.46
N ASP A 63 4.03 -11.82 4.58
CA ASP A 63 3.10 -11.66 3.46
C ASP A 63 3.74 -10.87 2.31
N SER A 64 3.68 -11.46 1.12
CA SER A 64 4.10 -10.83 -0.14
C SER A 64 3.01 -9.87 -0.64
N VAL A 65 3.41 -8.65 -0.96
CA VAL A 65 2.57 -7.62 -1.55
C VAL A 65 3.11 -7.20 -2.92
N THR A 66 2.24 -6.68 -3.76
CA THR A 66 2.62 -6.05 -5.02
C THR A 66 2.70 -4.54 -4.83
N MET A 67 3.82 -3.96 -5.23
CA MET A 67 4.04 -2.51 -5.16
C MET A 67 4.03 -1.93 -6.57
N GLU A 68 3.10 -1.03 -6.83
CA GLU A 68 3.00 -0.36 -8.13
C GLU A 68 3.20 1.14 -7.99
N ARG A 69 4.05 1.69 -8.86
CA ARG A 69 4.27 3.14 -8.92
C ARG A 69 3.07 3.82 -9.55
N ILE A 70 2.57 4.84 -8.87
CA ILE A 70 1.46 5.67 -9.35
C ILE A 70 1.85 7.15 -9.39
N ASP A 71 1.10 7.92 -10.16
CA ASP A 71 1.24 9.36 -10.23
C ASP A 71 0.50 10.05 -9.08
N LYS A 72 0.87 11.30 -8.79
CA LYS A 72 0.22 12.11 -7.75
C LYS A 72 -1.29 12.18 -7.91
N TYR A 73 -1.76 12.33 -9.16
CA TYR A 73 -3.19 12.38 -9.45
C TYR A 73 -3.91 11.09 -9.03
N GLN A 74 -3.34 9.92 -9.35
CA GLN A 74 -3.90 8.64 -8.94
C GLN A 74 -3.86 8.46 -7.42
N PHE A 75 -2.79 8.92 -6.77
CA PHE A 75 -2.66 8.87 -5.32
C PHE A 75 -3.72 9.72 -4.62
N ASP A 76 -3.90 10.98 -5.05
CA ASP A 76 -4.95 11.87 -4.51
C ASP A 76 -6.34 11.27 -4.73
N GLN A 77 -6.62 10.67 -5.90
CA GLN A 77 -7.88 9.96 -6.15
C GLN A 77 -8.07 8.80 -5.17
N LEU A 78 -7.13 7.87 -5.07
CA LEU A 78 -7.25 6.71 -4.16
C LEU A 78 -7.36 7.13 -2.69
N LYS A 79 -6.67 8.21 -2.31
CA LYS A 79 -6.75 8.80 -0.97
C LYS A 79 -8.11 9.44 -0.71
N MET A 80 -8.66 10.17 -1.68
CA MET A 80 -10.04 10.71 -1.63
C MET A 80 -11.10 9.60 -1.58
N LEU A 81 -10.83 8.48 -2.24
CA LEU A 81 -11.66 7.28 -2.22
C LEU A 81 -11.56 6.47 -0.91
N ASN A 82 -10.78 6.91 0.09
CA ASN A 82 -10.50 6.12 1.30
C ASN A 82 -9.96 4.71 0.99
N MET A 83 -9.16 4.56 -0.06
CA MET A 83 -8.64 3.27 -0.54
C MET A 83 -9.72 2.26 -0.97
N LYS A 84 -10.98 2.70 -1.11
CA LYS A 84 -12.09 1.87 -1.57
C LYS A 84 -12.13 1.80 -3.10
N THR A 85 -12.66 0.72 -3.64
CA THR A 85 -12.82 0.57 -5.10
C THR A 85 -13.92 1.52 -5.60
N PRO A 86 -13.94 1.85 -6.91
CA PRO A 86 -14.98 2.70 -7.51
C PRO A 86 -16.41 2.25 -7.22
N GLU A 87 -16.61 0.95 -7.03
CA GLU A 87 -17.90 0.32 -6.73
C GLU A 87 -18.43 0.73 -5.35
N GLU A 88 -17.56 0.89 -4.34
CA GLU A 88 -17.96 1.33 -3.00
C GLU A 88 -18.24 2.84 -2.92
N ILE A 89 -17.74 3.65 -3.86
CA ILE A 89 -18.10 5.09 -3.92
C ILE A 89 -19.56 5.25 -4.36
N ILE A 90 -20.00 4.43 -5.32
CA ILE A 90 -21.36 4.51 -5.86
C ILE A 90 -22.37 4.28 -4.73
N ASP A 91 -22.09 3.33 -3.84
CA ASP A 91 -22.93 3.03 -2.68
C ASP A 91 -22.99 4.21 -1.68
N SER A 92 -21.84 4.80 -1.34
CA SER A 92 -21.75 6.00 -0.48
C SER A 92 -22.52 7.21 -1.01
N TYR A 93 -22.40 7.48 -2.31
CA TYR A 93 -23.11 8.59 -2.94
C TYR A 93 -24.63 8.34 -3.01
N THR A 94 -25.04 7.08 -3.25
CA THR A 94 -26.45 6.67 -3.22
C THR A 94 -27.04 6.80 -1.82
N LEU A 95 -26.30 6.39 -0.78
CA LEU A 95 -26.69 6.52 0.62
C LEU A 95 -26.89 8.00 1.01
N SER A 96 -25.97 8.87 0.58
CA SER A 96 -26.02 10.31 0.86
C SER A 96 -27.24 10.98 0.22
N LEU A 97 -27.65 10.54 -0.97
CA LEU A 97 -28.87 11.02 -1.64
C LEU A 97 -30.15 10.53 -0.94
N LEU A 98 -30.13 9.31 -0.39
CA LEU A 98 -31.25 8.72 0.35
C LEU A 98 -31.45 9.41 1.72
N GLU A 99 -30.37 9.71 2.45
CA GLU A 99 -30.42 10.43 3.73
C GLU A 99 -30.72 11.93 3.56
N GLY A 100 -30.40 12.51 2.39
CA GLY A 100 -30.73 13.89 2.03
C GLY A 100 -32.21 14.14 1.69
N GLY A 101 -33.06 13.09 1.67
CA GLY A 101 -34.49 13.23 1.42
C GLY A 101 -34.84 13.76 0.03
N LEU A 102 -34.01 13.48 -0.98
CA LEU A 102 -34.24 13.82 -2.38
C LEU A 102 -34.62 12.55 -3.17
N LEU A 103 -35.77 11.97 -2.84
CA LEU A 103 -36.43 10.92 -3.62
C LEU A 103 -37.95 11.11 -3.55
#